data_AF-M2QV00-F1
#
_entry.id   AF-M2QV00-F1
#
_cell.length_a   1.000
_cell.length_b   1.000
_cell.length_c   1.000
_cell.angle_alpha   90.00
_cell.angle_beta   90.00
_cell.angle_gamma   90.00
#
_symmetry.space_group_name_H-M   'P 1'
#
loop_
_entity.id
_entity.type
_entity.pdbx_description
1 polymer ?
#
loop_
_entity_poly.entity_id
_entity_poly.type
_entity_poly.pdbx_seq_one_letter_code
_entity_poly.pdbx_strand_id
1 'polypeptide(L)'
;EDKSSCHDHEAIKLAQRKGTKDLAATGLGTVECSRHDMKRPCSVGDLQKGERYVNMDYLFNSSLQHHSVNLVVSSYDIVCQWTRHLFDRFAKYGWKLTFGPDPIQFLFLIPKFHLPAHQDSCQYKYSFNYHCGCGRTDGEAPERGWAWADPLASSTREMGPGSRRDLIDDAFADYNWRKICRMGKHRSMSLQ
;
A
#
# COMPACT_ATOMS: atom_id res chain seq x y z
N GLU A 1 -15.10 -12.59 -1.02
CA GLU A 1 -13.81 -12.83 -0.34
C GLU A 1 -13.94 -14.16 0.36
N ASP A 2 -12.93 -15.02 0.23
CA ASP A 2 -12.95 -16.35 0.83
C ASP A 2 -12.73 -16.29 2.35
N LYS A 3 -13.03 -17.40 3.01
CA LYS A 3 -12.79 -17.56 4.45
C LYS A 3 -11.29 -17.39 4.73
N SER A 4 -10.95 -16.50 5.66
CA SER A 4 -9.56 -16.31 6.10
C SER A 4 -8.95 -17.64 6.54
N SER A 5 -7.72 -17.91 6.15
CA SER A 5 -6.95 -19.04 6.70
C SER A 5 -5.69 -18.59 7.45
N CYS A 6 -5.72 -17.34 7.93
CA CYS A 6 -4.85 -16.82 8.97
C CYS A 6 -5.75 -16.34 10.12
N HIS A 7 -5.15 -15.87 11.21
CA HIS A 7 -5.86 -15.20 12.29
C HIS A 7 -6.77 -14.08 11.76
N ASP A 8 -7.79 -13.72 12.54
CA ASP A 8 -8.74 -12.67 12.16
C ASP A 8 -8.07 -11.29 12.28
N HIS A 9 -7.92 -10.61 11.14
CA HIS A 9 -7.36 -9.25 11.07
C HIS A 9 -8.48 -8.22 10.89
N GLU A 10 -8.33 -7.04 11.51
CA GLU A 10 -9.32 -5.94 11.39
C GLU A 10 -9.48 -5.45 9.95
N ALA A 11 -8.43 -5.47 9.12
CA ALA A 11 -8.50 -5.09 7.70
C ALA A 11 -9.51 -5.95 6.92
N ILE A 12 -9.53 -7.27 7.16
CA ILE A 12 -10.51 -8.20 6.53
C ILE A 12 -11.93 -7.87 7.01
N LYS A 13 -12.10 -7.60 8.31
CA LYS A 13 -13.40 -7.23 8.87
C LYS A 13 -13.89 -5.90 8.28
N LEU A 14 -13.01 -4.91 8.14
CA LEU A 14 -13.32 -3.60 7.57
C LEU A 14 -13.72 -3.69 6.10
N ALA A 15 -13.05 -4.52 5.30
CA ALA A 15 -13.45 -4.80 3.91
C ALA A 15 -14.87 -5.39 3.80
N GLN A 16 -15.29 -6.14 4.82
CA GLN A 16 -16.58 -6.83 4.88
C GLN A 16 -17.72 -6.02 5.53
N ARG A 17 -17.42 -4.92 6.25
CA ARG A 17 -18.44 -4.08 6.89
C ARG A 17 -19.40 -3.48 5.86
N LYS A 18 -20.70 -3.40 6.18
CA LYS A 18 -21.67 -2.63 5.38
C LYS A 18 -21.21 -1.17 5.34
N GLY A 19 -21.12 -0.60 4.14
CA GLY A 19 -20.67 0.79 3.96
C GLY A 19 -21.61 1.76 4.67
N THR A 20 -21.09 2.93 5.03
CA THR A 20 -21.92 4.07 5.45
C THR A 20 -22.72 4.54 4.24
N LYS A 21 -24.05 4.51 4.33
CA LYS A 21 -24.96 4.75 3.18
C LYS A 21 -24.78 6.13 2.52
N ASP A 22 -24.13 7.07 3.21
CA ASP A 22 -24.12 8.47 2.83
C ASP A 22 -22.71 9.04 2.55
N LEU A 23 -21.66 8.20 2.49
CA LEU A 23 -20.30 8.66 2.16
C LEU A 23 -19.87 8.19 0.76
N ALA A 24 -19.38 9.12 -0.07
CA ALA A 24 -18.79 8.81 -1.36
C ALA A 24 -17.43 8.08 -1.22
N ALA A 25 -16.68 8.37 -0.16
CA ALA A 25 -15.45 7.71 0.22
C ALA A 25 -15.43 7.46 1.73
N THR A 26 -15.11 6.23 2.12
CA THR A 26 -14.97 5.78 3.53
C THR A 26 -13.53 5.88 4.04
N GLY A 27 -12.57 6.15 3.15
CA GLY A 27 -11.15 6.24 3.47
C GLY A 27 -10.29 6.33 2.22
N LEU A 28 -8.98 6.29 2.41
CA LEU A 28 -7.97 6.28 1.35
C LEU A 28 -7.15 5.00 1.43
N GLY A 29 -6.85 4.42 0.28
CA GLY A 29 -5.82 3.40 0.13
C GLY A 29 -4.61 4.02 -0.56
N THR A 30 -3.42 3.47 -0.31
CA THR A 30 -2.20 3.92 -0.97
C THR A 30 -1.22 2.76 -1.21
N VAL A 31 -0.41 2.87 -2.26
CA VAL A 31 0.85 2.12 -2.40
C VAL A 31 2.02 3.09 -2.34
N GLU A 32 3.04 2.76 -1.56
CA GLU A 32 4.18 3.66 -1.36
C GLU A 32 5.52 2.92 -1.36
N CYS A 33 6.58 3.70 -1.54
CA CYS A 33 7.94 3.20 -1.46
C CYS A 33 8.33 3.02 0.01
N SER A 34 8.39 1.79 0.50
CA SER A 34 8.78 1.48 1.89
C SER A 34 10.22 1.88 2.27
N ARG A 35 11.05 2.30 1.32
CA ARG A 35 12.43 2.76 1.59
C ARG A 35 12.52 4.26 1.82
N HIS A 36 11.69 5.03 1.13
CA HIS A 36 11.74 6.49 1.18
C HIS A 36 10.49 7.08 1.86
N ASP A 37 9.54 6.22 2.21
CA ASP A 37 8.22 6.59 2.70
C ASP A 37 7.57 7.62 1.77
N MET A 38 7.54 7.34 0.46
CA MET A 38 7.04 8.25 -0.57
C MET A 38 5.90 7.62 -1.35
N LYS A 39 4.84 8.38 -1.61
CA LYS A 39 3.72 7.90 -2.43
C LYS A 39 4.21 7.64 -3.85
N ARG A 40 3.82 6.49 -4.41
CA ARG A 40 4.17 6.15 -5.80
C ARG A 40 3.25 6.88 -6.78
N PRO A 41 3.61 6.98 -8.07
CA PRO A 41 2.68 7.49 -9.08
C PRO A 41 1.40 6.65 -9.15
N CYS A 42 0.26 7.32 -9.31
CA CYS A 42 -1.08 6.74 -9.44
C CYS A 42 -1.39 5.64 -8.41
N SER A 43 -0.98 5.87 -7.16
CA SER A 43 -1.02 4.85 -6.11
C SER A 43 -1.97 5.14 -4.95
N VAL A 44 -2.55 6.34 -4.89
CA VAL A 44 -3.51 6.78 -3.87
C VAL A 44 -4.91 6.76 -4.48
N GLY A 45 -5.90 6.28 -3.73
CA GLY A 45 -7.28 6.36 -4.21
C GLY A 45 -8.33 6.11 -3.14
N ASP A 46 -9.55 6.49 -3.48
CA ASP A 46 -10.70 6.42 -2.59
C ASP A 46 -11.21 4.99 -2.37
N LEU A 47 -11.52 4.70 -1.11
CA LEU A 47 -12.17 3.46 -0.69
C LEU A 47 -13.67 3.70 -0.55
N GLN A 48 -14.48 3.11 -1.43
CA GLN A 48 -15.95 3.27 -1.37
C GLN A 48 -16.57 2.46 -0.23
N LYS A 49 -15.89 1.39 0.20
CA LYS A 49 -16.38 0.49 1.25
C LYS A 49 -15.19 -0.26 1.87
N GLY A 50 -14.38 0.45 2.64
CA GLY A 50 -13.16 -0.12 3.24
C GLY A 50 -12.18 -0.71 2.22
N GLU A 51 -11.25 -1.52 2.71
CA GLU A 51 -10.12 -2.08 1.96
C GLU A 51 -10.48 -3.34 1.15
N ARG A 52 -11.54 -3.26 0.33
CA ARG A 52 -11.89 -4.39 -0.56
C ARG A 52 -10.72 -4.71 -1.48
N TYR A 53 -10.55 -6.00 -1.77
CA TYR A 53 -9.48 -6.45 -2.67
C TYR A 53 -9.47 -5.72 -4.02
N VAL A 54 -10.63 -5.47 -4.64
CA VAL A 54 -10.69 -4.75 -5.92
C VAL A 54 -10.04 -3.34 -5.85
N ASN A 55 -10.14 -2.66 -4.71
CA ASN A 55 -9.53 -1.34 -4.53
C ASN A 55 -8.01 -1.48 -4.39
N MET A 56 -7.54 -2.41 -3.56
CA MET A 56 -6.10 -2.64 -3.37
C MET A 56 -5.43 -3.22 -4.62
N ASP A 57 -6.13 -4.10 -5.34
CA ASP A 57 -5.73 -4.63 -6.64
C ASP A 57 -5.51 -3.51 -7.64
N TYR A 58 -6.48 -2.60 -7.74
CA TYR A 58 -6.41 -1.45 -8.65
C TYR A 58 -5.22 -0.54 -8.30
N LEU A 59 -5.08 -0.15 -7.03
CA LEU A 59 -3.98 0.72 -6.60
C LEU A 59 -2.61 0.07 -6.82
N PHE A 60 -2.49 -1.23 -6.53
CA PHE A 60 -1.26 -1.98 -6.75
C PHE A 60 -0.91 -2.07 -8.24
N ASN A 61 -1.86 -2.50 -9.08
CA ASN A 61 -1.65 -2.58 -10.53
C ASN A 61 -1.34 -1.21 -11.13
N SER A 62 -2.13 -0.19 -10.80
CA SER A 62 -1.95 1.19 -11.27
C SER A 62 -0.55 1.70 -10.92
N SER A 63 -0.10 1.52 -9.67
CA SER A 63 1.24 1.92 -9.24
C SER A 63 2.37 1.19 -9.99
N LEU A 64 2.17 -0.09 -10.31
CA LEU A 64 3.14 -0.88 -11.05
C LEU A 64 3.33 -0.39 -12.51
N GLN A 65 2.30 0.19 -13.14
CA GLN A 65 2.38 0.64 -14.55
C GLN A 65 3.44 1.73 -14.81
N HIS A 66 3.99 2.35 -13.77
CA HIS A 66 4.92 3.47 -13.90
C HIS A 66 6.40 3.08 -13.84
N HIS A 67 6.73 1.81 -13.63
CA HIS A 67 8.13 1.38 -13.48
C HIS A 67 8.35 0.00 -14.11
N SER A 68 9.47 -0.15 -14.81
CA SER A 68 9.93 -1.47 -15.26
C SER A 68 10.96 -2.02 -14.29
N VAL A 69 10.60 -3.11 -13.62
CA VAL A 69 11.46 -3.77 -12.62
C VAL A 69 11.35 -5.28 -12.76
N ASN A 70 12.45 -5.99 -12.50
CA ASN A 70 12.49 -7.45 -12.55
C ASN A 70 12.04 -8.10 -11.23
N LEU A 71 12.04 -7.34 -10.13
CA LEU A 71 11.62 -7.79 -8.81
C LEU A 71 10.76 -6.73 -8.13
N VAL A 72 9.57 -7.13 -7.69
CA VAL A 72 8.68 -6.34 -6.84
C VAL A 72 8.64 -6.98 -5.47
N VAL A 73 9.14 -6.26 -4.47
CA VAL A 73 8.91 -6.59 -3.05
C VAL A 73 7.73 -5.75 -2.57
N SER A 74 6.63 -6.40 -2.20
CA SER A 74 5.41 -5.75 -1.73
C SER A 74 5.07 -6.23 -0.33
N SER A 75 4.78 -5.29 0.57
CA SER A 75 4.23 -5.61 1.89
C SER A 75 2.82 -5.10 2.06
N TYR A 76 2.02 -5.86 2.80
CA TYR A 76 0.66 -5.50 3.19
C TYR A 76 0.25 -6.29 4.43
N ASP A 77 -0.55 -5.70 5.32
CA ASP A 77 -0.95 -6.33 6.59
C ASP A 77 -1.54 -7.72 6.36
N ILE A 78 -2.41 -7.85 5.37
CA ILE A 78 -3.09 -9.11 5.07
C ILE A 78 -2.57 -9.75 3.78
N VAL A 79 -1.30 -9.52 3.44
CA VAL A 79 -0.70 -10.04 2.19
C VAL A 79 -0.90 -11.55 2.04
N CYS A 80 -0.85 -12.30 3.15
CA CYS A 80 -0.99 -13.75 3.19
C CYS A 80 -2.38 -14.26 2.79
N GLN A 81 -3.39 -13.37 2.83
CA GLN A 81 -4.76 -13.61 2.37
C GLN A 81 -4.99 -12.96 1.00
N TRP A 82 -4.64 -11.69 0.86
CA TRP A 82 -4.89 -10.90 -0.35
C TRP A 82 -4.27 -11.51 -1.61
N THR A 83 -3.04 -12.04 -1.50
CA THR A 83 -2.26 -12.52 -2.65
C THR A 83 -2.71 -13.86 -3.21
N ARG A 84 -3.50 -14.65 -2.47
CA ARG A 84 -3.91 -16.02 -2.86
C ARG A 84 -4.54 -16.10 -4.25
N HIS A 85 -5.36 -15.10 -4.56
CA HIS A 85 -6.08 -14.99 -5.82
C HIS A 85 -5.75 -13.69 -6.55
N LEU A 86 -4.65 -13.01 -6.20
CA LEU A 86 -4.33 -11.71 -6.78
C LEU A 86 -4.16 -11.80 -8.30
N PHE A 87 -3.37 -12.77 -8.77
CA PHE A 87 -3.12 -12.93 -10.20
C PHE A 87 -4.34 -13.50 -10.95
N ASP A 88 -5.16 -14.33 -10.30
CA ASP A 88 -6.45 -14.78 -10.85
C ASP A 88 -7.39 -13.57 -11.06
N ARG A 89 -7.44 -12.66 -10.08
CA ARG A 89 -8.21 -11.42 -10.18
C ARG A 89 -7.66 -10.52 -11.28
N PHE A 90 -6.34 -10.36 -11.38
CA PHE A 90 -5.71 -9.57 -12.45
C PHE A 90 -6.04 -10.12 -13.83
N ALA A 91 -5.95 -11.44 -14.00
CA ALA A 91 -6.33 -12.10 -15.25
C ALA A 91 -7.82 -11.86 -15.57
N LYS A 92 -8.71 -11.94 -14.58
CA LYS A 92 -10.14 -11.63 -14.74
C LYS A 92 -10.40 -10.18 -15.13
N TYR A 93 -9.59 -9.24 -14.64
CA TYR A 93 -9.66 -7.83 -15.02
C TYR A 93 -9.05 -7.55 -16.40
N GLY A 94 -8.38 -8.52 -17.01
CA GLY A 94 -7.63 -8.34 -18.25
C GLY A 94 -6.32 -7.58 -18.09
N TRP A 95 -5.81 -7.46 -16.85
CA TRP A 95 -4.56 -6.76 -16.57
C TRP A 95 -3.37 -7.67 -16.86
N LYS A 96 -2.42 -7.14 -17.63
CA LYS A 96 -1.16 -7.79 -17.95
C LYS A 96 -0.02 -7.04 -17.31
N LEU A 97 0.75 -7.74 -16.49
CA LEU A 97 1.98 -7.22 -15.89
C LEU A 97 3.15 -7.53 -16.85
N THR A 98 3.23 -6.78 -17.95
CA THR A 98 4.34 -6.92 -18.91
C THR A 98 5.21 -5.67 -18.85
N PHE A 99 6.18 -5.67 -17.94
CA PHE A 99 7.19 -4.63 -17.88
C PHE A 99 8.48 -5.15 -18.52
N GLY A 100 8.63 -4.90 -19.82
CA GLY A 100 9.76 -5.42 -20.59
C GLY A 100 9.62 -6.90 -20.99
N PRO A 101 10.71 -7.51 -21.49
CA PRO A 101 10.66 -8.85 -22.08
C PRO A 101 10.64 -9.98 -21.04
N ASP A 102 11.10 -9.72 -19.82
CA ASP A 102 11.28 -10.73 -18.78
C ASP A 102 10.08 -10.79 -17.80
N PRO A 103 9.75 -11.98 -17.25
CA PRO A 103 8.77 -12.10 -16.20
C PRO A 103 9.18 -11.34 -14.92
N ILE A 104 8.23 -10.61 -14.34
CA ILE A 104 8.42 -9.91 -13.07
C ILE A 104 8.33 -10.92 -11.92
N GLN A 105 9.34 -10.93 -11.05
CA GLN A 105 9.31 -11.70 -9.82
C GLN A 105 8.61 -10.92 -8.72
N PHE A 106 7.75 -11.59 -7.96
CA PHE A 106 7.04 -10.99 -6.83
C PHE A 106 7.46 -11.65 -5.52
N LEU A 107 7.87 -10.82 -4.56
CA LEU A 107 8.08 -11.20 -3.18
C LEU A 107 7.04 -10.45 -2.32
N PHE A 108 6.23 -11.21 -1.61
CA PHE A 108 5.20 -10.68 -0.74
C PHE A 108 5.59 -10.85 0.72
N LEU A 109 5.45 -9.80 1.53
CA LEU A 109 5.88 -9.75 2.92
C LEU A 109 4.82 -9.08 3.81
N ILE A 110 4.91 -9.25 5.11
CA ILE A 110 4.03 -8.57 6.08
C ILE A 110 4.89 -7.55 6.83
N PRO A 111 4.42 -6.30 7.02
CA PRO A 111 5.12 -5.31 7.82
C PRO A 111 5.49 -5.86 9.20
N LYS A 112 6.66 -5.47 9.72
CA LYS A 112 7.26 -6.11 10.90
C LYS A 112 6.41 -5.95 12.15
N PHE A 113 5.70 -4.84 12.31
CA PHE A 113 4.82 -4.63 13.45
C PHE A 113 3.61 -5.56 13.41
N HIS A 114 3.10 -5.84 12.21
CA HIS A 114 1.92 -6.68 12.01
C HIS A 114 2.23 -8.17 11.99
N LEU A 115 3.43 -8.58 11.55
CA LEU A 115 3.84 -9.98 11.41
C LEU A 115 3.54 -10.87 12.63
N PRO A 116 3.79 -10.46 13.90
CA PRO A 116 3.49 -11.28 15.08
C PRO A 116 2.00 -11.59 15.29
N ALA A 117 1.10 -10.78 14.72
CA ALA A 117 -0.34 -11.02 14.80
C ALA A 117 -0.81 -12.15 13.88
N HIS A 118 0.04 -12.61 12.96
CA HIS A 118 -0.27 -13.74 12.08
C HIS A 118 0.12 -15.08 12.71
N GLN A 119 -0.49 -16.14 12.19
CA GLN A 119 -0.15 -17.52 12.55
C GLN A 119 1.33 -17.82 12.26
N ASP A 120 1.89 -18.79 12.98
CA ASP A 120 3.32 -19.17 12.92
C ASP A 120 3.82 -19.39 11.49
N SER A 121 2.98 -19.97 10.62
CA SER A 121 3.35 -20.21 9.22
C SER A 121 3.64 -18.93 8.43
N CYS A 122 3.01 -17.82 8.81
CA CYS A 122 3.23 -16.54 8.17
C CYS A 122 4.52 -15.87 8.69
N GLN A 123 4.87 -16.08 9.96
CA GLN A 123 5.99 -15.42 10.61
C GLN A 123 7.34 -15.76 9.97
N TYR A 124 7.51 -16.97 9.41
CA TYR A 124 8.70 -17.28 8.62
C TYR A 124 8.52 -16.88 7.15
N LYS A 125 7.35 -17.19 6.56
CA LYS A 125 7.15 -17.09 5.11
C LYS A 125 7.18 -15.65 4.59
N TYR A 126 6.61 -14.73 5.37
CA TYR A 126 6.40 -13.34 4.96
C TYR A 126 7.29 -12.34 5.74
N SER A 127 8.33 -12.83 6.42
CA SER A 127 9.24 -11.96 7.18
C SER A 127 10.29 -11.32 6.30
N PHE A 128 10.42 -9.99 6.39
CA PHE A 128 11.55 -9.25 5.82
C PHE A 128 12.92 -9.79 6.24
N ASN A 129 13.05 -10.35 7.45
CA ASN A 129 14.34 -10.80 7.98
C ASN A 129 14.81 -12.14 7.37
N TYR A 130 13.91 -12.89 6.72
CA TYR A 130 14.23 -14.18 6.10
C TYR A 130 14.34 -14.12 4.58
N HIS A 131 14.28 -12.93 3.98
CA HIS A 131 14.40 -12.74 2.53
C HIS A 131 15.50 -11.75 2.15
N CYS A 132 16.23 -12.09 1.10
CA CYS A 132 17.30 -11.23 0.58
C CYS A 132 16.75 -10.01 -0.17
N GLY A 133 17.58 -8.98 -0.37
CA GLY A 133 17.22 -7.78 -1.14
C GLY A 133 16.32 -6.77 -0.41
N CYS A 134 15.86 -7.10 0.80
CA CYS A 134 14.97 -6.26 1.60
C CYS A 134 15.70 -5.21 2.46
N GLY A 135 16.99 -5.40 2.75
CA GLY A 135 17.74 -4.50 3.63
C GLY A 135 17.13 -4.42 5.05
N ARG A 136 17.23 -3.27 5.71
CA ARG A 136 16.63 -3.02 7.03
C ARG A 136 15.22 -2.41 6.94
N THR A 137 14.47 -2.71 5.88
CA THR A 137 13.08 -2.23 5.73
C THR A 137 12.16 -2.86 6.79
N ASP A 138 11.20 -2.07 7.28
CA ASP A 138 10.16 -2.50 8.23
C ASP A 138 8.80 -2.74 7.58
N GLY A 139 8.51 -2.05 6.47
CA GLY A 139 7.24 -2.13 5.76
C GLY A 139 6.18 -1.15 6.27
N GLU A 140 6.50 -0.31 7.26
CA GLU A 140 5.55 0.54 8.02
C GLU A 140 5.42 1.97 7.45
N ALA A 141 5.75 2.12 6.16
CA ALA A 141 5.73 3.42 5.49
C ALA A 141 4.33 4.04 5.41
N PRO A 142 3.27 3.28 5.04
CA PRO A 142 1.90 3.78 5.07
C PRO A 142 1.47 4.36 6.40
N GLU A 143 1.78 3.67 7.49
CA GLU A 143 1.38 3.98 8.85
C GLU A 143 1.99 5.32 9.29
N ARG A 144 3.28 5.54 8.96
CA ARG A 144 3.95 6.85 9.14
C ARG A 144 3.35 7.94 8.25
N GLY A 145 2.98 7.60 7.03
CA GLY A 145 2.34 8.52 6.08
C GLY A 145 0.95 8.95 6.55
N TRP A 146 0.18 8.05 7.17
CA TRP A 146 -1.16 8.33 7.68
C TRP A 146 -1.17 9.32 8.82
N ALA A 147 -0.24 9.19 9.79
CA ALA A 147 -0.11 10.17 10.87
C ALA A 147 0.09 11.62 10.36
N TRP A 148 0.71 11.80 9.19
CA TRP A 148 0.81 13.10 8.54
C TRP A 148 -0.46 13.51 7.79
N ALA A 149 -1.13 12.55 7.15
CA ALA A 149 -2.32 12.77 6.33
C ALA A 149 -3.63 12.87 7.13
N ASP A 150 -3.66 12.52 8.41
CA ASP A 150 -4.86 12.54 9.26
C ASP A 150 -5.67 13.85 9.17
N PRO A 151 -5.05 15.06 9.15
CA PRO A 151 -5.79 16.32 8.99
C PRO A 151 -6.52 16.45 7.64
N LEU A 152 -6.14 15.69 6.61
CA LEU A 152 -6.80 15.67 5.31
C LEU A 152 -8.18 15.00 5.39
N ALA A 153 -8.36 14.06 6.31
CA ALA A 153 -9.62 13.31 6.41
C ALA A 153 -10.80 14.22 6.77
N SER A 154 -10.61 15.14 7.73
CA SER A 154 -11.66 16.09 8.14
C SER A 154 -11.79 17.26 7.15
N SER A 155 -10.69 17.79 6.64
CA SER A 155 -10.69 18.95 5.73
C SER A 155 -11.27 18.64 4.36
N THR A 156 -11.16 17.39 3.89
CA THR A 156 -11.71 16.96 2.60
C THR A 156 -13.15 16.44 2.65
N ARG A 157 -13.74 16.31 3.85
CA ARG A 157 -14.98 15.55 4.04
C ARG A 157 -16.17 16.10 3.25
N GLU A 158 -16.31 17.42 3.18
CA GLU A 158 -17.43 18.10 2.50
C GLU A 158 -17.08 18.55 1.06
N MET A 159 -15.87 18.22 0.58
CA MET A 159 -15.42 18.62 -0.75
C MET A 159 -16.09 17.79 -1.84
N GLY A 160 -16.38 18.43 -2.98
CA GLY A 160 -16.81 17.73 -4.19
C GLY A 160 -15.74 16.77 -4.72
N PRO A 161 -16.11 15.78 -5.55
CA PRO A 161 -15.21 14.70 -5.95
C PRO A 161 -13.99 15.17 -6.75
N GLY A 162 -14.11 16.24 -7.54
CA GLY A 162 -12.98 16.82 -8.28
C GLY A 162 -12.01 17.54 -7.35
N SER A 163 -12.51 18.57 -6.65
CA SER A 163 -11.69 19.39 -5.75
C SER A 163 -11.03 18.58 -4.63
N ARG A 164 -11.71 17.53 -4.15
CA ARG A 164 -11.12 16.60 -3.17
C ARG A 164 -9.92 15.85 -3.74
N ARG A 165 -10.02 15.33 -4.97
CA ARG A 165 -8.93 14.58 -5.60
C ARG A 165 -7.73 15.50 -5.86
N ASP A 166 -7.99 16.69 -6.37
CA ASP A 166 -6.94 17.69 -6.64
C ASP A 166 -6.19 18.07 -5.36
N LEU A 167 -6.92 18.34 -4.27
CA LEU A 167 -6.30 18.66 -2.97
C LEU A 167 -5.46 17.50 -2.43
N ILE A 168 -5.96 16.27 -2.53
CA ILE A 168 -5.23 15.09 -2.06
C ILE A 168 -3.97 14.86 -2.89
N ASP A 169 -4.05 15.03 -4.22
CA ASP A 169 -2.91 14.91 -5.11
C ASP A 169 -1.83 15.97 -4.78
N ASP A 170 -2.23 17.23 -4.64
CA ASP A 170 -1.35 18.34 -4.24
C ASP A 170 -0.71 18.10 -2.87
N ALA A 171 -1.47 17.61 -1.90
CA ALA A 171 -0.98 17.34 -0.56
C ALA A 171 0.09 16.23 -0.57
N PHE A 172 -0.17 15.11 -1.27
CA PHE A 172 0.82 14.03 -1.37
C PHE A 172 2.01 14.40 -2.26
N ALA A 173 1.82 15.27 -3.25
CA ALA A 173 2.91 15.85 -4.03
C ALA A 173 3.82 16.71 -3.14
N ASP A 174 3.28 17.59 -2.28
CA ASP A 174 4.05 18.35 -1.29
C ASP A 174 4.76 17.43 -0.28
N TYR A 175 4.08 16.38 0.20
CA TYR A 175 4.68 15.38 1.08
C TYR A 175 5.94 14.74 0.47
N ASN A 176 5.83 14.29 -0.78
CA ASN A 176 6.94 13.73 -1.53
C ASN A 176 8.04 14.77 -1.80
N TRP A 177 7.67 15.99 -2.22
CA TRP A 177 8.59 17.09 -2.48
C TRP A 177 9.42 17.46 -1.25
N ARG A 178 8.78 17.59 -0.08
CA ARG A 178 9.46 17.88 1.19
C ARG A 178 10.47 16.80 1.54
N LYS A 179 10.16 15.53 1.29
CA LYS A 179 11.11 14.43 1.49
C LYS A 179 12.31 14.57 0.56
N ILE A 180 12.08 14.79 -0.74
CA ILE A 180 13.16 15.00 -1.72
C ILE A 180 14.07 16.16 -1.29
N CYS A 181 13.50 17.31 -0.94
CA CYS A 181 14.24 18.50 -0.51
C CYS A 181 15.04 18.30 0.80
N ARG A 182 14.59 17.41 1.69
CA ARG A 182 15.22 17.16 2.99
C ARG A 182 16.20 15.99 2.97
N MET A 183 16.06 15.03 2.05
CA MET A 183 16.97 13.88 1.93
C MET A 183 18.44 14.29 1.75
N GLY A 184 18.71 15.42 1.08
CA GLY A 184 20.06 15.97 0.94
C GLY A 184 20.62 16.65 2.20
N LYS A 185 19.75 17.14 3.09
CA LYS A 185 20.16 17.93 4.28
C LYS A 185 20.59 17.06 5.47
N HIS A 186 20.35 15.75 5.43
CA HIS A 186 20.76 14.80 6.47
C HIS A 186 22.13 14.13 6.22
N ARG A 187 22.86 14.49 5.16
CA ARG A 187 24.20 13.94 4.88
C ARG A 187 25.35 14.63 5.64
N SER A 188 25.08 15.63 6.48
CA SER A 188 26.12 16.33 7.26
C SER A 188 26.11 16.01 8.76
N MET A 189 25.40 14.98 9.23
CA MET A 189 25.55 14.51 10.61
C MET A 189 25.66 12.98 10.69
N SER A 190 26.78 12.55 11.26
CA SER A 190 27.17 11.19 11.68
C SER A 190 27.49 10.13 10.62
N LEU A 191 28.66 10.29 9.99
CA LEU A 191 29.65 9.20 9.93
C LEU A 191 30.90 9.69 10.68
N GLN A 192 30.88 9.50 12.01
CA GLN A 192 32.04 9.47 12.90
C GLN A 192 31.81 8.31 13.86
#